data_AF-A0AA49IWJ1-F1
#
_entry.id   AF-A0AA49IWJ1-F1
#
_cell.length_a   1.000
_cell.length_b   1.000
_cell.length_c   1.000
_cell.angle_alpha   90.00
_cell.angle_beta   90.00
_cell.angle_gamma   90.00
#
_symmetry.space_group_name_H-M   'P 1'
#
loop_
_entity.id
_entity.type
_entity.pdbx_description
1 polymer ?
#
loop_
_entity_poly.entity_id
_entity_poly.type
_entity_poly.pdbx_seq_one_letter_code
_entity_poly.pdbx_strand_id
1 'polypeptide(L)'
;MPIRLIESISIDGIHATVDGATLSLPPPLEVDLVNKGRAAWVVLPSVDYGYRVSVGDGGRFTNLYSARDWLASQSLNADVWGEIVMLPGVYTLDSSELALPDYCTLSGMNKRSCIVNASGNFNIRIGAHTRLERFRLNYTGTGNRSGGIRPQDSVQDTSDEFLDISELDINVYGTNRSAIWIQNLINTWVHNSRIVTSGIGIEAFDGHVFISGTHCRMVAHSPGNTNPHYAILRRGSRVWVDGGTWATGYGEPNIVGEPDADIVAFRDQASVSGRLELNNVWSICRNESGANPGVKIACVDVAASAGWVRCRGGYFQAEDGGANVGNNYDLMNSGGGRLEIQGARYKSLSGNSYSANGGGVRVIAGVATYTPQYNDDGLKIVDATGQPGGVTVYLSGSGKNQVVGARQTIIRRDSTGFPITIHGNTRKINGAASRSLGAAQWSRLELRYAGDDGWVVTSE
;
A
#
# COMPACT_ATOMS: atom_id res chain seq x y z
N MET A 1 17.65 -14.64 22.29
CA MET A 1 18.12 -13.24 22.19
C MET A 1 17.00 -12.36 22.68
N PRO A 2 17.29 -11.32 23.47
CA PRO A 2 16.22 -10.59 24.12
C PRO A 2 15.24 -9.94 23.13
N ILE A 3 13.95 -10.05 23.43
CA ILE A 3 12.83 -9.44 22.73
C ILE A 3 12.18 -8.35 23.58
N ARG A 4 11.45 -7.43 22.95
CA ARG A 4 10.58 -6.47 23.60
C ARG A 4 9.15 -6.74 23.14
N LEU A 5 8.23 -6.86 24.08
CA LEU A 5 6.82 -7.08 23.76
C LEU A 5 6.19 -5.82 23.15
N ILE A 6 5.39 -6.01 22.12
CA ILE A 6 4.60 -4.95 21.45
C ILE A 6 3.13 -5.03 21.92
N GLU A 7 2.67 -6.22 22.32
CA GLU A 7 1.39 -6.45 22.96
C GLU A 7 1.52 -7.34 24.20
N SER A 8 0.56 -7.29 25.11
CA SER A 8 0.55 -8.15 26.30
C SER A 8 0.23 -9.59 25.91
N ILE A 9 0.98 -10.56 26.43
CA ILE A 9 0.83 -11.97 26.09
C ILE A 9 0.77 -12.83 27.35
N SER A 10 0.09 -13.97 27.26
CA SER A 10 0.13 -15.02 28.29
C SER A 10 0.98 -16.18 27.78
N ILE A 11 2.01 -16.55 28.53
CA ILE A 11 2.91 -17.67 28.25
C ILE A 11 2.80 -18.61 29.44
N ASP A 12 2.33 -19.84 29.23
CA ASP A 12 2.15 -20.86 30.28
C ASP A 12 1.38 -20.35 31.52
N GLY A 13 0.40 -19.47 31.30
CA GLY A 13 -0.42 -18.89 32.36
C GLY A 13 0.19 -17.66 33.06
N ILE A 14 1.42 -17.26 32.71
CA ILE A 14 2.07 -16.05 33.21
C ILE A 14 1.80 -14.90 32.23
N HIS A 15 1.22 -13.82 32.74
CA HIS A 15 0.88 -12.64 31.95
C HIS A 15 2.08 -11.68 31.88
N ALA A 16 2.64 -11.48 30.70
CA ALA A 16 3.69 -10.51 30.42
C ALA A 16 3.09 -9.25 29.76
N THR A 17 3.37 -8.08 30.34
CA THR A 17 2.83 -6.79 29.89
C THR A 17 3.81 -6.03 29.00
N VAL A 18 3.29 -5.07 28.21
CA VAL A 18 4.12 -4.13 27.44
C VAL A 18 4.68 -3.06 28.38
N ASP A 19 5.74 -3.40 29.10
CA ASP A 19 6.43 -2.50 30.04
C ASP A 19 7.71 -1.90 29.43
N GLY A 20 8.01 -2.22 28.15
CA GLY A 20 9.25 -1.83 27.48
C GLY A 20 10.48 -2.58 27.99
N ALA A 21 10.32 -3.53 28.92
CA ALA A 21 11.39 -4.36 29.43
C ALA A 21 11.81 -5.38 28.38
N THR A 22 13.09 -5.71 28.47
CA THR A 22 13.77 -6.71 27.68
C THR A 22 13.44 -8.08 28.25
N LEU A 23 12.74 -8.91 27.49
CA LEU A 23 12.36 -10.27 27.87
C LEU A 23 13.31 -11.26 27.19
N SER A 24 13.83 -12.23 27.94
CA SER A 24 14.57 -13.35 27.37
C SER A 24 13.78 -14.63 27.60
N LEU A 25 13.43 -15.32 26.52
CA LEU A 25 12.67 -16.56 26.50
C LEU A 25 13.47 -17.65 25.76
N PRO A 26 13.01 -18.91 25.75
CA PRO A 26 13.59 -19.92 24.87
C PRO A 26 13.54 -19.46 23.39
N PRO A 27 14.60 -19.65 22.59
CA PRO A 27 14.70 -19.09 21.23
C PRO A 27 13.52 -19.40 20.29
N PRO A 28 12.94 -20.62 20.25
CA PRO A 28 11.80 -20.91 19.39
C PRO A 28 10.56 -20.04 19.71
N LEU A 29 10.38 -19.70 20.99
CA LEU A 29 9.25 -18.89 21.45
C LEU A 29 9.48 -17.40 21.15
N GLU A 30 10.71 -16.92 21.26
CA GLU A 30 11.08 -15.56 20.86
C GLU A 30 10.80 -15.32 19.37
N VAL A 31 11.25 -16.25 18.52
CA VAL A 31 11.03 -16.20 17.06
C VAL A 31 9.54 -16.25 16.71
N ASP A 32 8.78 -17.15 17.35
CA ASP A 32 7.34 -17.28 17.11
C ASP A 32 6.58 -15.99 17.50
N LEU A 33 6.93 -15.36 18.63
CA LEU A 33 6.33 -14.10 19.07
C LEU A 33 6.67 -12.93 18.14
N VAL A 34 7.91 -12.86 17.64
CA VAL A 34 8.30 -11.83 16.67
C VAL A 34 7.60 -12.04 15.32
N ASN A 35 7.56 -13.27 14.80
CA ASN A 35 6.89 -13.60 13.54
C ASN A 35 5.38 -13.33 13.58
N LYS A 36 4.77 -13.43 14.77
CA LYS A 36 3.36 -13.08 15.00
C LYS A 36 3.14 -11.59 15.22
N GLY A 37 4.18 -10.76 15.16
CA GLY A 37 4.10 -9.31 15.39
C GLY A 37 3.84 -8.92 16.85
N ARG A 38 4.02 -9.87 17.79
CA ARG A 38 3.74 -9.65 19.22
C ARG A 38 4.93 -9.12 20.00
N ALA A 39 6.12 -9.23 19.41
CA ALA A 39 7.37 -8.77 19.96
C ALA A 39 8.28 -8.22 18.84
N ALA A 40 9.25 -7.40 19.22
CA ALA A 40 10.37 -6.98 18.37
C ALA A 40 11.68 -7.47 18.98
N TRP A 41 12.66 -7.76 18.14
CA TRP A 41 14.02 -8.00 18.61
C TRP A 41 14.58 -6.73 19.26
N VAL A 42 15.15 -6.84 20.47
CA VAL A 42 15.88 -5.72 21.10
C VAL A 42 17.21 -5.50 20.40
N VAL A 43 17.83 -6.60 19.99
CA VAL A 43 18.96 -6.64 19.07
C VAL A 43 18.58 -7.67 18.02
N LEU A 44 18.53 -7.25 16.74
CA LEU A 44 18.31 -8.18 15.63
C LEU A 44 19.29 -9.36 15.77
N PRO A 45 18.87 -10.60 15.45
CA PRO A 45 19.81 -11.71 15.40
C PRO A 45 21.01 -11.28 14.56
N SER A 46 22.17 -11.17 15.22
CA SER A 46 23.41 -10.93 14.53
C SER A 46 23.57 -12.12 13.61
N VAL A 47 23.42 -11.88 12.31
CA VAL A 47 23.94 -12.80 11.32
C VAL A 47 25.42 -12.89 11.64
N ASP A 48 25.88 -14.09 12.02
CA ASP A 48 27.29 -14.30 12.24
C ASP A 48 27.93 -14.23 10.85
N TYR A 49 28.44 -13.05 10.50
CA TYR A 49 29.02 -12.83 9.19
C TYR A 49 30.33 -13.61 9.14
N GLY A 50 30.33 -14.73 8.42
CA GLY A 50 31.56 -15.45 8.14
C GLY A 50 32.57 -14.59 7.38
N TYR A 51 32.09 -13.62 6.60
CA TYR A 51 32.92 -12.69 5.86
C TYR A 51 32.39 -11.25 5.94
N ARG A 52 33.25 -10.32 6.34
CA ARG A 52 32.92 -8.89 6.42
C ARG A 52 33.99 -8.06 5.74
N VAL A 53 33.58 -7.09 4.92
CA VAL A 53 34.51 -6.19 4.23
C VAL A 53 34.00 -4.76 4.15
N SER A 54 34.91 -3.78 4.28
CA SER A 54 34.60 -2.36 4.16
C SER A 54 34.96 -1.78 2.79
N VAL A 55 34.18 -0.79 2.35
CA VAL A 55 34.34 -0.09 1.07
C VAL A 55 34.31 1.42 1.29
N GLY A 56 35.19 2.16 0.62
CA GLY A 56 35.28 3.62 0.68
C GLY A 56 36.63 4.08 1.21
N ASP A 57 36.73 5.36 1.55
CA ASP A 57 37.98 5.94 2.08
C ASP A 57 38.36 5.28 3.41
N GLY A 58 39.59 4.76 3.50
CA GLY A 58 40.05 3.93 4.63
C GLY A 58 39.46 2.50 4.68
N GLY A 59 38.68 2.10 3.68
CA GLY A 59 38.14 0.74 3.55
C GLY A 59 39.14 -0.24 2.94
N ARG A 60 38.83 -1.55 3.03
CA ARG A 60 39.64 -2.59 2.36
C ARG A 60 39.60 -2.46 0.84
N PHE A 61 38.45 -2.02 0.30
CA PHE A 61 38.27 -1.75 -1.12
C PHE A 61 37.85 -0.30 -1.34
N THR A 62 38.22 0.27 -2.49
CA THR A 62 37.86 1.64 -2.84
C THR A 62 36.50 1.76 -3.53
N ASN A 63 35.97 0.67 -4.08
CA ASN A 63 34.71 0.64 -4.82
C ASN A 63 33.89 -0.63 -4.54
N LEU A 64 32.58 -0.55 -4.81
CA LEU A 64 31.63 -1.62 -4.53
C LEU A 64 31.88 -2.88 -5.37
N TYR A 65 32.37 -2.73 -6.61
CA TYR A 65 32.61 -3.85 -7.51
C TYR A 65 33.72 -4.77 -7.01
N SER A 66 34.84 -4.21 -6.57
CA SER A 66 35.95 -4.98 -6.01
C SER A 66 35.56 -5.74 -4.73
N ALA A 67 34.71 -5.12 -3.90
CA ALA A 67 34.19 -5.77 -2.69
C ALA A 67 33.21 -6.89 -3.02
N ARG A 68 32.30 -6.66 -3.97
CA ARG A 68 31.41 -7.69 -4.53
C ARG A 68 32.21 -8.86 -5.06
N ASP A 69 33.23 -8.62 -5.89
CA ASP A 69 34.02 -9.69 -6.53
C ASP A 69 34.77 -10.53 -5.50
N TRP A 70 35.35 -9.88 -4.48
CA TRP A 70 35.98 -10.58 -3.39
C TRP A 70 34.99 -11.41 -2.56
N LEU A 71 33.79 -10.89 -2.32
CA LEU A 71 32.77 -11.59 -1.55
C LEU A 71 32.18 -12.77 -2.33
N ALA A 72 31.97 -12.60 -3.64
CA ALA A 72 31.53 -13.65 -4.56
C ALA A 72 32.56 -14.78 -4.70
N SER A 73 33.84 -14.53 -4.38
CA SER A 73 34.86 -15.58 -4.34
C SER A 73 34.88 -16.35 -3.01
N GLN A 74 34.00 -16.03 -2.06
CA GLN A 74 33.87 -16.76 -0.79
C GLN A 74 32.78 -17.84 -0.88
N SER A 75 32.88 -18.85 -0.02
CA SER A 75 31.89 -19.94 0.06
C SER A 75 30.66 -19.53 0.89
N LEU A 76 29.90 -18.56 0.40
CA LEU A 76 28.68 -18.09 1.07
C LEU A 76 27.55 -19.13 1.00
N ASN A 77 26.75 -19.23 2.06
CA ASN A 77 25.60 -20.13 2.15
C ASN A 77 24.67 -19.71 3.29
N ALA A 78 23.61 -20.48 3.55
CA ALA A 78 22.63 -20.20 4.60
C ALA A 78 23.22 -20.00 6.00
N ASP A 79 24.34 -20.67 6.31
CA ASP A 79 25.04 -20.58 7.60
C ASP A 79 26.19 -19.56 7.58
N VAL A 80 26.65 -19.14 6.40
CA VAL A 80 27.85 -18.31 6.21
C VAL A 80 27.52 -17.13 5.31
N TRP A 81 27.17 -16.01 5.93
CA TRP A 81 26.81 -14.78 5.21
C TRP A 81 28.02 -13.87 4.99
N GLY A 82 27.93 -13.09 3.93
CA GLY A 82 28.84 -12.02 3.60
C GLY A 82 28.25 -10.63 3.89
N GLU A 83 29.05 -9.69 4.35
CA GLU A 83 28.68 -8.27 4.49
C GLU A 83 29.66 -7.35 3.79
N ILE A 84 29.12 -6.48 2.92
CA ILE A 84 29.80 -5.32 2.36
C ILE A 84 29.34 -4.08 3.13
N VAL A 85 30.24 -3.46 3.88
CA VAL A 85 29.99 -2.25 4.67
C VAL A 85 30.51 -1.03 3.94
N MET A 86 29.61 -0.15 3.51
CA MET A 86 29.96 1.16 2.98
C MET A 86 30.30 2.12 4.10
N LEU A 87 31.51 2.66 4.06
CA LEU A 87 31.91 3.82 4.84
C LEU A 87 31.19 5.09 4.31
N PRO A 88 31.24 6.21 5.02
CA PRO A 88 30.73 7.47 4.49
C PRO A 88 31.35 7.83 3.14
N GLY A 89 30.53 8.08 2.12
CA GLY A 89 31.00 8.32 0.76
C GLY A 89 29.89 8.27 -0.29
N VAL A 90 30.26 8.64 -1.52
CA VAL A 90 29.42 8.52 -2.71
C VAL A 90 29.99 7.44 -3.60
N TYR A 91 29.17 6.46 -3.94
CA TYR A 91 29.53 5.29 -4.74
C TYR A 91 28.74 5.31 -6.04
N THR A 92 29.42 5.50 -7.16
CA THR A 92 28.75 5.55 -8.48
C THR A 92 28.77 4.19 -9.16
N LEU A 93 27.63 3.76 -9.67
CA LEU A 93 27.50 2.59 -10.55
C LEU A 93 27.59 3.07 -12.01
N ASP A 94 28.78 3.00 -12.60
CA ASP A 94 29.13 3.63 -13.88
C ASP A 94 29.53 2.65 -14.99
N SER A 95 29.81 1.40 -14.64
CA SER A 95 30.42 0.42 -15.54
C SER A 95 29.57 -0.82 -15.76
N SER A 96 28.81 -1.23 -14.74
CA SER A 96 27.92 -2.40 -14.80
C SER A 96 26.86 -2.34 -13.70
N GLU A 97 25.82 -3.19 -13.82
CA GLU A 97 24.92 -3.43 -12.70
C GLU A 97 25.69 -4.01 -11.49
N LEU A 98 25.37 -3.56 -10.27
CA LEU A 98 25.94 -4.14 -9.05
C LEU A 98 25.15 -5.40 -8.67
N ALA A 99 25.56 -6.54 -9.22
CA ALA A 99 24.99 -7.84 -8.87
C ALA A 99 25.59 -8.39 -7.57
N LEU A 100 24.81 -8.36 -6.48
CA LEU A 100 25.25 -8.90 -5.19
C LEU A 100 25.17 -10.43 -5.20
N PRO A 101 26.15 -11.16 -4.65
CA PRO A 101 26.03 -12.61 -4.52
C PRO A 101 24.88 -12.98 -3.56
N ASP A 102 24.39 -14.23 -3.65
CA ASP A 102 23.46 -14.76 -2.64
C ASP A 102 24.11 -14.82 -1.25
N TYR A 103 23.28 -14.74 -0.21
CA TYR A 103 23.68 -14.68 1.20
C TYR A 103 24.58 -13.48 1.51
N CYS A 104 24.22 -12.33 0.95
CA CYS A 104 24.97 -11.08 1.04
C CYS A 104 24.15 -9.97 1.69
N THR A 105 24.80 -9.18 2.55
CA THR A 105 24.29 -7.90 3.04
C THR A 105 25.11 -6.75 2.45
N LEU A 106 24.44 -5.77 1.84
CA LEU A 106 25.03 -4.47 1.54
C LEU A 106 24.52 -3.46 2.56
N SER A 107 25.40 -3.01 3.45
CA SER A 107 25.06 -2.10 4.55
C SER A 107 25.81 -0.78 4.42
N GLY A 108 25.13 0.33 4.70
CA GLY A 108 25.79 1.60 4.97
C GLY A 108 26.04 1.79 6.46
N MET A 109 27.14 2.46 6.82
CA MET A 109 27.31 2.93 8.20
C MET A 109 26.19 3.90 8.62
N ASN A 110 25.67 4.68 7.66
CA ASN A 110 24.57 5.61 7.87
C ASN A 110 23.91 6.01 6.54
N LYS A 111 22.57 5.98 6.48
CA LYS A 111 21.82 6.31 5.27
C LYS A 111 21.96 7.73 4.74
N ARG A 112 22.39 8.68 5.58
CA ARG A 112 22.62 10.07 5.18
C ARG A 112 23.97 10.29 4.52
N SER A 113 24.95 9.43 4.79
CA SER A 113 26.34 9.63 4.37
C SER A 113 26.85 8.56 3.42
N CYS A 114 26.18 7.40 3.32
CA CYS A 114 26.49 6.36 2.36
C CYS A 114 25.50 6.45 1.19
N ILE A 115 25.96 6.94 0.05
CA ILE A 115 25.10 7.27 -1.10
C ILE A 115 25.54 6.45 -2.30
N VAL A 116 24.64 5.63 -2.84
CA VAL A 116 24.82 4.94 -4.12
C VAL A 116 24.14 5.76 -5.21
N ASN A 117 24.90 6.19 -6.21
CA ASN A 117 24.39 6.86 -7.40
C ASN A 117 24.38 5.86 -8.56
N ALA A 118 23.21 5.63 -9.12
CA ALA A 118 22.97 4.66 -10.17
C ALA A 118 22.28 5.36 -11.35
N SER A 119 22.57 4.96 -12.58
CA SER A 119 21.91 5.57 -13.74
C SER A 119 21.79 4.66 -14.96
N GLY A 120 20.84 4.98 -15.85
CA GLY A 120 20.64 4.24 -17.10
C GLY A 120 20.29 2.78 -16.83
N ASN A 121 21.12 1.86 -17.33
CA ASN A 121 20.96 0.43 -17.07
C ASN A 121 21.72 -0.07 -15.84
N PHE A 122 22.46 0.79 -15.14
CA PHE A 122 23.23 0.41 -13.95
C PHE A 122 22.35 0.59 -12.71
N ASN A 123 22.02 -0.53 -12.08
CA ASN A 123 21.18 -0.62 -10.88
C ASN A 123 21.80 -1.63 -9.89
N ILE A 124 21.15 -1.82 -8.73
CA ILE A 124 21.51 -2.89 -7.80
C ILE A 124 20.69 -4.13 -8.18
N ARG A 125 21.39 -5.24 -8.46
CA ARG A 125 20.74 -6.55 -8.64
C ARG A 125 20.88 -7.39 -7.40
N ILE A 126 19.74 -7.85 -6.91
CA ILE A 126 19.60 -8.66 -5.71
C ILE A 126 19.33 -10.11 -6.08
N GLY A 127 19.97 -11.03 -5.36
CA GLY A 127 19.71 -12.46 -5.44
C GLY A 127 18.63 -12.91 -4.44
N ALA A 128 18.43 -14.21 -4.36
CA ALA A 128 17.43 -14.89 -3.55
C ALA A 128 17.66 -14.75 -2.04
N HIS A 129 18.86 -14.38 -1.59
CA HIS A 129 19.19 -14.23 -0.18
C HIS A 129 19.98 -12.94 0.07
N THR A 130 19.33 -11.79 -0.09
CA THR A 130 20.02 -10.49 -0.04
C THR A 130 19.42 -9.57 1.02
N ARG A 131 20.27 -8.81 1.70
CA ARG A 131 19.87 -7.69 2.56
C ARG A 131 20.46 -6.38 2.08
N LEU A 132 19.64 -5.34 2.05
CA LEU A 132 20.05 -3.98 1.76
C LEU A 132 19.64 -3.09 2.92
N GLU A 133 20.61 -2.42 3.55
CA GLU A 133 20.30 -1.64 4.74
C GLU A 133 21.12 -0.35 4.92
N ARG A 134 20.48 0.68 5.50
CA ARG A 134 21.15 1.88 6.02
C ARG A 134 21.98 2.68 5.00
N PHE A 135 21.53 2.78 3.75
CA PHE A 135 22.13 3.66 2.73
C PHE A 135 21.08 4.45 1.93
N ARG A 136 21.52 5.45 1.17
CA ARG A 136 20.70 6.15 0.18
C ARG A 136 21.00 5.66 -1.22
N LEU A 137 19.96 5.38 -2.01
CA LEU A 137 20.07 5.11 -3.44
C LEU A 137 19.47 6.28 -4.22
N ASN A 138 20.25 6.88 -5.10
CA ASN A 138 19.75 7.80 -6.11
C ASN A 138 19.83 7.11 -7.48
N TYR A 139 18.70 7.00 -8.16
CA TYR A 139 18.61 6.37 -9.47
C TYR A 139 17.95 7.30 -10.50
N THR A 140 18.56 7.38 -11.68
CA THR A 140 18.03 8.13 -12.82
C THR A 140 18.20 7.32 -14.11
N GLY A 141 17.13 7.01 -14.86
CA GLY A 141 17.34 6.19 -16.06
C GLY A 141 16.11 5.90 -16.91
N THR A 142 16.30 5.93 -18.22
CA THR A 142 15.25 5.71 -19.25
C THR A 142 15.37 4.35 -19.94
N GLY A 143 16.10 3.39 -19.34
CA GLY A 143 16.40 2.09 -19.93
C GLY A 143 15.24 1.09 -19.90
N ASN A 144 15.33 0.06 -20.75
CA ASN A 144 14.32 -1.00 -20.83
C ASN A 144 14.32 -1.94 -19.60
N ARG A 145 15.42 -1.96 -18.85
CA ARG A 145 15.62 -2.83 -17.67
C ARG A 145 15.55 -2.06 -16.34
N SER A 146 15.02 -0.83 -16.39
CA SER A 146 15.21 0.14 -15.32
C SER A 146 14.39 -0.19 -14.07
N GLY A 147 14.98 0.19 -12.94
CA GLY A 147 14.48 0.10 -11.57
C GLY A 147 15.67 0.26 -10.62
N GLY A 148 15.51 0.92 -9.48
CA GLY A 148 16.64 1.21 -8.59
C GLY A 148 17.26 -0.06 -8.01
N ILE A 149 16.38 -0.97 -7.58
CA ILE A 149 16.70 -2.31 -7.08
C ILE A 149 15.84 -3.30 -7.86
N ARG A 150 16.46 -4.36 -8.42
CA ARG A 150 15.74 -5.37 -9.21
C ARG A 150 16.31 -6.78 -8.99
N PRO A 151 15.54 -7.84 -9.24
CA PRO A 151 16.03 -9.20 -9.08
C PRO A 151 17.08 -9.56 -10.14
N GLN A 152 17.93 -10.53 -9.82
CA GLN A 152 18.79 -11.20 -10.79
C GLN A 152 17.94 -12.07 -11.74
N ASP A 153 18.39 -12.22 -13.00
CA ASP A 153 17.64 -12.98 -14.01
C ASP A 153 17.57 -14.49 -13.67
N SER A 154 18.41 -14.94 -12.73
CA SER A 154 18.53 -16.31 -12.25
C SER A 154 17.63 -16.65 -11.04
N VAL A 155 16.90 -15.69 -10.48
CA VAL A 155 15.96 -15.95 -9.38
C VAL A 155 14.79 -16.79 -9.93
N GLN A 156 14.72 -18.05 -9.53
CA GLN A 156 13.70 -19.01 -9.95
C GLN A 156 12.81 -19.36 -8.75
N ASP A 157 11.51 -19.57 -9.00
CA ASP A 157 10.51 -19.92 -7.98
C ASP A 157 10.97 -21.04 -7.04
N THR A 158 11.54 -20.69 -5.89
CA THR A 158 11.87 -21.64 -4.83
C THR A 158 11.35 -21.14 -3.48
N SER A 159 11.02 -22.06 -2.58
CA SER A 159 10.21 -21.79 -1.38
C SER A 159 10.92 -20.98 -0.28
N ASP A 160 12.25 -20.83 -0.37
CA ASP A 160 13.07 -20.40 0.76
C ASP A 160 13.79 -19.06 0.51
N GLU A 161 13.52 -18.40 -0.62
CA GLU A 161 14.17 -17.14 -0.99
C GLU A 161 13.66 -15.97 -0.13
N PHE A 162 14.60 -15.13 0.31
CA PHE A 162 14.42 -14.01 1.21
C PHE A 162 15.11 -12.74 0.69
N LEU A 163 14.36 -11.65 0.67
CA LEU A 163 14.88 -10.31 0.44
C LEU A 163 14.47 -9.42 1.60
N ASP A 164 15.42 -8.67 2.15
CA ASP A 164 15.14 -7.65 3.16
C ASP A 164 15.75 -6.30 2.79
N ILE A 165 14.89 -5.30 2.71
CA ILE A 165 15.22 -3.91 2.43
C ILE A 165 14.78 -3.09 3.63
N SER A 166 15.75 -2.58 4.37
CA SER A 166 15.50 -1.88 5.62
C SER A 166 16.22 -0.53 5.72
N GLU A 167 15.54 0.47 6.26
CA GLU A 167 16.14 1.78 6.54
C GLU A 167 16.81 2.48 5.34
N LEU A 168 16.30 2.26 4.11
CA LEU A 168 16.83 2.91 2.92
C LEU A 168 16.14 4.24 2.64
N ASP A 169 16.89 5.19 2.08
CA ASP A 169 16.35 6.35 1.37
C ASP A 169 16.50 6.10 -0.14
N ILE A 170 15.41 5.86 -0.88
CA ILE A 170 15.45 5.56 -2.31
C ILE A 170 14.82 6.72 -3.09
N ASN A 171 15.60 7.34 -3.97
CA ASN A 171 15.16 8.42 -4.83
C ASN A 171 15.29 7.99 -6.30
N VAL A 172 14.16 7.90 -7.00
CA VAL A 172 14.09 7.45 -8.39
C VAL A 172 13.39 8.53 -9.22
N TYR A 173 14.12 9.16 -10.13
CA TYR A 173 13.59 10.26 -10.94
C TYR A 173 13.76 10.01 -12.43
N GLY A 174 12.89 10.64 -13.24
CA GLY A 174 13.00 10.61 -14.69
C GLY A 174 12.76 9.23 -15.31
N THR A 175 12.01 8.35 -14.62
CA THR A 175 11.67 7.01 -15.12
C THR A 175 10.23 6.61 -14.78
N ASN A 176 9.60 5.75 -15.61
CA ASN A 176 8.35 5.04 -15.27
C ASN A 176 8.60 3.82 -14.40
N ARG A 177 9.85 3.38 -14.29
CA ARG A 177 10.12 2.11 -13.66
C ARG A 177 10.04 2.17 -12.15
N SER A 178 9.97 0.99 -11.56
CA SER A 178 9.84 0.79 -10.12
C SER A 178 11.12 1.15 -9.37
N ALA A 179 11.00 1.82 -8.22
CA ALA A 179 12.13 2.01 -7.33
C ALA A 179 12.65 0.65 -6.83
N ILE A 180 11.71 -0.25 -6.50
CA ILE A 180 11.97 -1.64 -6.14
C ILE A 180 11.10 -2.54 -7.01
N TRP A 181 11.74 -3.43 -7.77
CA TRP A 181 11.06 -4.51 -8.47
C TRP A 181 11.31 -5.82 -7.71
N ILE A 182 10.23 -6.56 -7.43
CA ILE A 182 10.24 -7.87 -6.78
C ILE A 182 9.60 -8.86 -7.75
N GLN A 183 10.31 -9.96 -8.03
CA GLN A 183 9.85 -11.04 -8.89
C GLN A 183 10.22 -12.39 -8.29
N ASN A 184 9.24 -13.30 -8.19
CA ASN A 184 9.41 -14.71 -7.78
C ASN A 184 9.99 -14.91 -6.36
N LEU A 185 9.77 -13.95 -5.45
CA LEU A 185 10.34 -13.98 -4.09
C LEU A 185 9.25 -14.18 -3.02
N ILE A 186 9.36 -15.25 -2.23
CA ILE A 186 8.31 -15.72 -1.31
C ILE A 186 8.50 -15.21 0.14
N ASN A 187 9.63 -14.60 0.49
CA ASN A 187 9.84 -13.95 1.80
C ASN A 187 10.49 -12.58 1.67
N THR A 188 9.79 -11.62 1.04
CA THR A 188 10.31 -10.26 0.88
C THR A 188 9.82 -9.31 1.97
N TRP A 189 10.72 -8.55 2.56
CA TRP A 189 10.46 -7.51 3.54
C TRP A 189 10.97 -6.16 3.04
N VAL A 190 10.12 -5.13 3.08
CA VAL A 190 10.51 -3.74 2.82
C VAL A 190 10.03 -2.90 4.00
N HIS A 191 10.95 -2.42 4.84
CA HIS A 191 10.54 -1.74 6.05
C HIS A 191 11.39 -0.54 6.44
N ASN A 192 10.78 0.36 7.22
CA ASN A 192 11.41 1.57 7.77
C ASN A 192 12.12 2.44 6.70
N SER A 193 11.66 2.35 5.46
CA SER A 193 12.31 2.95 4.29
C SER A 193 11.53 4.16 3.79
N ARG A 194 12.22 5.05 3.08
CA ARG A 194 11.63 6.20 2.39
C ARG A 194 11.84 6.03 0.90
N ILE A 195 10.77 6.04 0.12
CA ILE A 195 10.78 5.95 -1.34
C ILE A 195 10.24 7.25 -1.90
N VAL A 196 11.00 7.89 -2.77
CA VAL A 196 10.57 9.04 -3.58
C VAL A 196 10.74 8.64 -5.03
N THR A 197 9.64 8.57 -5.79
CA THR A 197 9.66 8.04 -7.16
C THR A 197 8.85 8.91 -8.13
N SER A 198 9.33 9.04 -9.37
CA SER A 198 8.57 9.63 -10.48
C SER A 198 7.71 8.63 -11.24
N GLY A 199 7.82 7.33 -10.93
CA GLY A 199 7.11 6.25 -11.61
C GLY A 199 6.46 5.32 -10.60
N ILE A 200 6.91 4.06 -10.58
CA ILE A 200 6.41 3.07 -9.63
C ILE A 200 7.30 3.09 -8.36
N GLY A 201 6.70 2.97 -7.19
CA GLY A 201 7.42 2.79 -5.92
C GLY A 201 7.91 1.35 -5.83
N ILE A 202 6.97 0.44 -5.59
CA ILE A 202 7.23 -1.00 -5.50
C ILE A 202 6.38 -1.72 -6.53
N GLU A 203 7.02 -2.51 -7.39
CA GLU A 203 6.35 -3.43 -8.31
C GLU A 203 6.57 -4.87 -7.82
N ALA A 204 5.47 -5.57 -7.53
CA ALA A 204 5.48 -6.94 -7.04
C ALA A 204 4.81 -7.87 -8.05
N PHE A 205 5.60 -8.78 -8.61
CA PHE A 205 5.20 -9.83 -9.52
C PHE A 205 5.52 -11.17 -8.86
N ASP A 206 4.53 -12.06 -8.68
CA ASP A 206 4.69 -13.42 -8.11
C ASP A 206 5.56 -13.55 -6.84
N GLY A 207 4.95 -13.81 -5.68
CA GLY A 207 5.70 -13.89 -4.42
C GLY A 207 4.91 -13.41 -3.21
N HIS A 208 5.55 -13.31 -2.04
CA HIS A 208 4.96 -12.73 -0.83
C HIS A 208 5.81 -11.58 -0.32
N VAL A 209 5.17 -10.41 -0.17
CA VAL A 209 5.84 -9.16 0.16
C VAL A 209 5.20 -8.55 1.39
N PHE A 210 6.01 -8.27 2.40
CA PHE A 210 5.62 -7.59 3.64
C PHE A 210 6.25 -6.21 3.67
N ILE A 211 5.41 -5.19 3.88
CA ILE A 211 5.82 -3.78 3.85
C ILE A 211 5.35 -3.12 5.14
N SER A 212 6.26 -2.54 5.91
CA SER A 212 5.91 -1.89 7.18
C SER A 212 6.72 -0.64 7.45
N GLY A 213 6.12 0.36 8.12
CA GLY A 213 6.84 1.59 8.49
C GLY A 213 7.47 2.36 7.31
N THR A 214 7.01 2.11 6.09
CA THR A 214 7.59 2.67 4.86
C THR A 214 6.81 3.89 4.41
N HIS A 215 7.52 4.93 3.99
CA HIS A 215 6.95 6.15 3.45
C HIS A 215 7.21 6.20 1.94
N CYS A 216 6.17 6.18 1.13
CA CYS A 216 6.29 6.32 -0.32
C CYS A 216 5.67 7.62 -0.79
N ARG A 217 6.43 8.41 -1.54
CA ARG A 217 5.99 9.66 -2.12
C ARG A 217 6.21 9.65 -3.62
N MET A 218 5.13 9.80 -4.38
CA MET A 218 5.20 9.98 -5.82
C MET A 218 5.35 11.46 -6.15
N VAL A 219 6.27 11.78 -7.06
CA VAL A 219 6.55 13.14 -7.53
C VAL A 219 6.34 13.23 -9.04
N ALA A 220 6.24 14.46 -9.56
CA ALA A 220 6.12 14.70 -11.00
C ALA A 220 7.31 14.10 -11.75
N HIS A 221 7.04 13.64 -12.98
CA HIS A 221 8.07 13.25 -13.92
C HIS A 221 8.39 14.44 -14.87
N SER A 222 9.38 14.26 -15.75
CA SER A 222 9.74 15.28 -16.74
C SER A 222 8.59 15.51 -17.74
N PRO A 223 8.24 16.75 -18.10
CA PRO A 223 7.14 17.04 -19.02
C PRO A 223 7.21 16.23 -20.32
N GLY A 224 6.07 15.64 -20.73
CA GLY A 224 5.93 14.92 -22.01
C GLY A 224 6.05 13.39 -21.93
N ASN A 225 6.09 12.80 -20.73
CA ASN A 225 5.98 11.36 -20.56
C ASN A 225 4.61 10.99 -19.98
N THR A 226 4.06 9.85 -20.39
CA THR A 226 2.74 9.35 -19.95
C THR A 226 2.95 8.17 -19.01
N ASN A 227 3.63 8.39 -17.89
CA ASN A 227 4.06 7.30 -17.03
C ASN A 227 3.05 7.03 -15.91
N PRO A 228 2.76 5.77 -15.57
CA PRO A 228 1.89 5.49 -14.46
C PRO A 228 2.55 5.89 -13.13
N HIS A 229 1.78 6.54 -12.26
CA HIS A 229 2.19 6.86 -10.90
C HIS A 229 1.56 5.86 -9.93
N TYR A 230 2.34 4.85 -9.53
CA TYR A 230 1.92 3.84 -8.55
C TYR A 230 2.86 3.78 -7.36
N ALA A 231 2.35 3.86 -6.13
CA ALA A 231 3.21 3.55 -4.99
C ALA A 231 3.43 2.04 -4.88
N ILE A 232 2.39 1.25 -5.12
CA ILE A 232 2.47 -0.20 -5.27
C ILE A 232 1.69 -0.64 -6.51
N LEU A 233 2.39 -1.37 -7.38
CA LEU A 233 1.78 -2.13 -8.48
C LEU A 233 1.92 -3.63 -8.23
N ARG A 234 0.81 -4.34 -8.20
CA ARG A 234 0.75 -5.79 -7.95
C ARG A 234 0.31 -6.55 -9.21
N ARG A 235 1.03 -7.62 -9.56
CA ARG A 235 0.82 -8.43 -10.77
C ARG A 235 0.84 -9.95 -10.56
N GLY A 236 0.54 -10.44 -9.35
CA GLY A 236 0.45 -11.88 -9.08
C GLY A 236 0.86 -12.31 -7.67
N SER A 237 1.51 -11.41 -6.92
CA SER A 237 2.03 -11.68 -5.57
C SER A 237 0.93 -11.84 -4.50
N ARG A 238 1.30 -11.91 -3.22
CA ARG A 238 0.49 -11.49 -2.08
C ARG A 238 1.28 -10.41 -1.37
N VAL A 239 0.63 -9.28 -1.10
CA VAL A 239 1.31 -8.10 -0.57
C VAL A 239 0.58 -7.67 0.69
N TRP A 240 1.32 -7.50 1.77
CA TRP A 240 0.85 -6.99 3.05
C TRP A 240 1.52 -5.66 3.32
N VAL A 241 0.72 -4.62 3.48
CA VAL A 241 1.17 -3.29 3.88
C VAL A 241 0.62 -3.01 5.26
N ASP A 242 1.48 -2.65 6.21
CA ASP A 242 1.10 -2.22 7.54
C ASP A 242 1.67 -0.84 7.88
N GLY A 243 0.77 0.13 8.04
CA GLY A 243 1.10 1.52 8.28
C GLY A 243 1.75 2.22 7.09
N GLY A 244 2.54 3.24 7.42
CA GLY A 244 3.22 4.07 6.42
C GLY A 244 2.34 5.18 5.85
N THR A 245 3.01 6.12 5.18
CA THR A 245 2.36 7.23 4.47
C THR A 245 2.58 7.08 2.99
N TRP A 246 1.49 7.14 2.23
CA TRP A 246 1.46 6.82 0.80
C TRP A 246 0.86 8.01 0.08
N ALA A 247 1.70 8.93 -0.36
CA ALA A 247 1.24 10.24 -0.78
C ALA A 247 1.59 10.54 -2.24
N THR A 248 0.67 11.22 -2.92
CA THR A 248 0.91 11.98 -4.14
C THR A 248 0.49 13.43 -3.93
N GLY A 249 1.30 14.37 -4.43
CA GLY A 249 0.89 15.79 -4.49
C GLY A 249 0.89 16.60 -3.18
N TYR A 250 1.34 16.07 -2.03
CA TYR A 250 1.52 16.84 -0.78
C TYR A 250 2.99 17.20 -0.52
N GLY A 251 3.61 17.95 -1.44
CA GLY A 251 4.92 18.58 -1.26
C GLY A 251 5.75 18.70 -2.54
N GLU A 252 6.85 19.47 -2.45
CA GLU A 252 7.71 19.86 -3.58
C GLU A 252 8.64 18.77 -4.17
N PRO A 253 8.76 18.67 -5.50
CA PRO A 253 7.88 19.33 -6.47
C PRO A 253 6.52 18.62 -6.51
N ASN A 254 5.46 19.43 -6.55
CA ASN A 254 4.08 18.97 -6.74
C ASN A 254 3.99 18.21 -8.08
N ILE A 255 3.03 17.28 -8.20
CA ILE A 255 2.76 16.65 -9.50
C ILE A 255 2.07 17.70 -10.38
N VAL A 256 2.86 18.43 -11.15
CA VAL A 256 2.37 19.33 -12.19
C VAL A 256 2.03 18.46 -13.39
N GLY A 257 0.76 18.06 -13.43
CA GLY A 257 0.06 17.48 -14.57
C GLY A 257 0.89 16.72 -15.60
N GLU A 258 0.91 15.40 -15.50
CA GLU A 258 1.23 14.50 -16.63
C GLU A 258 -0.03 14.15 -17.44
N PRO A 259 -0.15 14.57 -18.72
CA PRO A 259 -1.28 14.21 -19.57
C PRO A 259 -1.42 12.68 -19.62
N ASP A 260 -2.64 12.18 -19.49
CA ASP A 260 -2.98 10.76 -19.69
C ASP A 260 -2.34 9.75 -18.70
N ALA A 261 -1.78 10.21 -17.57
CA ALA A 261 -1.16 9.35 -16.56
C ALA A 261 -2.03 9.17 -15.31
N ASP A 262 -2.51 7.95 -15.07
CA ASP A 262 -3.22 7.57 -13.85
C ASP A 262 -2.35 7.83 -12.59
N ILE A 263 -2.95 8.45 -11.57
CA ILE A 263 -2.35 8.65 -10.24
C ILE A 263 -3.05 7.70 -9.27
N VAL A 264 -2.42 6.56 -8.97
CA VAL A 264 -3.01 5.52 -8.11
C VAL A 264 -2.03 5.05 -7.04
N ALA A 265 -2.30 5.25 -5.74
CA ALA A 265 -1.35 4.76 -4.73
C ALA A 265 -1.19 3.23 -4.74
N PHE A 266 -2.29 2.49 -4.73
CA PHE A 266 -2.29 1.03 -4.68
C PHE A 266 -3.09 0.46 -5.84
N ARG A 267 -2.42 -0.16 -6.80
CA ARG A 267 -3.08 -0.76 -7.96
C ARG A 267 -2.91 -2.27 -8.00
N ASP A 268 -4.02 -2.99 -8.02
CA ASP A 268 -4.05 -4.43 -8.27
C ASP A 268 -4.39 -4.70 -9.76
N GLN A 269 -3.41 -5.21 -10.50
CA GLN A 269 -3.54 -5.64 -11.90
C GLN A 269 -3.39 -7.16 -12.06
N ALA A 270 -3.44 -7.94 -10.97
CA ALA A 270 -3.21 -9.37 -11.05
C ALA A 270 -4.34 -10.09 -11.80
N SER A 271 -3.97 -10.90 -12.79
CA SER A 271 -4.88 -11.81 -13.52
C SER A 271 -5.06 -13.17 -12.83
N VAL A 272 -4.29 -13.41 -11.76
CA VAL A 272 -4.27 -14.65 -10.99
C VAL A 272 -4.59 -14.39 -9.52
N SER A 273 -5.03 -15.44 -8.82
CA SER A 273 -5.45 -15.35 -7.42
C SER A 273 -4.29 -14.95 -6.50
N GLY A 274 -4.40 -13.77 -5.90
CA GLY A 274 -3.64 -13.37 -4.73
C GLY A 274 -4.35 -12.22 -4.04
N ARG A 275 -3.67 -11.53 -3.12
CA ARG A 275 -4.30 -10.45 -2.33
C ARG A 275 -3.36 -9.31 -1.97
N LEU A 276 -3.84 -8.06 -2.08
CA LEU A 276 -3.22 -6.87 -1.46
C LEU A 276 -3.96 -6.56 -0.16
N GLU A 277 -3.29 -6.70 0.98
CA GLU A 277 -3.82 -6.32 2.29
C GLU A 277 -3.19 -5.00 2.74
N LEU A 278 -4.04 -3.99 2.95
CA LEU A 278 -3.65 -2.67 3.42
C LEU A 278 -4.14 -2.50 4.85
N ASN A 279 -3.24 -2.42 5.82
CA ASN A 279 -3.56 -2.27 7.24
C ASN A 279 -3.06 -0.91 7.73
N ASN A 280 -3.92 -0.12 8.38
CA ASN A 280 -3.55 1.16 9.03
C ASN A 280 -2.84 2.17 8.11
N VAL A 281 -3.10 2.08 6.80
CA VAL A 281 -2.45 2.90 5.77
C VAL A 281 -2.99 4.33 5.79
N TRP A 282 -2.10 5.32 5.72
CA TRP A 282 -2.48 6.70 5.43
C TRP A 282 -2.13 7.02 3.98
N SER A 283 -3.15 7.18 3.14
CA SER A 283 -3.00 7.41 1.70
C SER A 283 -3.73 8.67 1.26
N ILE A 284 -3.01 9.54 0.56
CA ILE A 284 -3.59 10.74 -0.04
C ILE A 284 -3.08 10.84 -1.47
N CYS A 285 -3.99 10.86 -2.43
CA CYS A 285 -3.67 11.02 -3.84
C CYS A 285 -4.27 12.32 -4.37
N ARG A 286 -3.44 13.22 -4.91
CA ARG A 286 -3.88 14.53 -5.36
C ARG A 286 -3.40 14.85 -6.77
N ASN A 287 -4.30 15.41 -7.59
CA ASN A 287 -3.98 16.16 -8.80
C ASN A 287 -4.25 17.65 -8.55
N GLU A 288 -3.20 18.46 -8.41
CA GLU A 288 -3.36 19.89 -8.12
C GLU A 288 -3.57 20.74 -9.36
N SER A 289 -3.10 20.30 -10.52
CA SER A 289 -2.86 21.23 -11.63
C SER A 289 -4.10 21.61 -12.44
N GLY A 290 -5.20 20.84 -12.37
CA GLY A 290 -6.33 20.98 -13.30
C GLY A 290 -5.93 20.90 -14.79
N ALA A 291 -4.64 20.66 -15.09
CA ALA A 291 -4.05 20.77 -16.41
C ALA A 291 -4.31 19.53 -17.26
N ASN A 292 -4.72 18.41 -16.63
CA ASN A 292 -5.05 17.16 -17.30
C ASN A 292 -6.50 16.76 -17.04
N PRO A 293 -7.44 17.33 -17.81
CA PRO A 293 -8.80 16.83 -17.81
C PRO A 293 -8.80 15.34 -18.19
N GLY A 294 -9.47 14.50 -17.39
CA GLY A 294 -9.63 13.06 -17.71
C GLY A 294 -8.74 12.09 -16.93
N VAL A 295 -7.76 12.56 -16.16
CA VAL A 295 -6.86 11.68 -15.39
C VAL A 295 -7.60 11.01 -14.22
N LYS A 296 -7.40 9.70 -14.06
CA LYS A 296 -7.88 8.94 -12.90
C LYS A 296 -7.01 9.23 -11.69
N ILE A 297 -7.66 9.51 -10.56
CA ILE A 297 -6.98 9.70 -9.27
C ILE A 297 -7.62 8.74 -8.26
N ALA A 298 -6.82 7.83 -7.69
CA ALA A 298 -7.31 6.93 -6.66
C ALA A 298 -6.28 6.59 -5.60
N CYS A 299 -6.70 6.37 -4.35
CA CYS A 299 -5.78 5.76 -3.39
C CYS A 299 -5.68 4.25 -3.65
N VAL A 300 -6.78 3.59 -4.00
CA VAL A 300 -6.82 2.16 -4.29
C VAL A 300 -7.58 1.92 -5.60
N ASP A 301 -7.04 1.12 -6.52
CA ASP A 301 -7.74 0.63 -7.71
C ASP A 301 -7.59 -0.88 -7.89
N VAL A 302 -8.71 -1.61 -7.86
CA VAL A 302 -8.78 -3.02 -8.28
C VAL A 302 -9.07 -3.05 -9.77
N ALA A 303 -8.02 -3.13 -10.58
CA ALA A 303 -8.09 -2.96 -12.02
C ALA A 303 -8.33 -4.27 -12.80
N ALA A 304 -8.22 -5.43 -12.13
CA ALA A 304 -8.45 -6.74 -12.73
C ALA A 304 -9.62 -7.49 -12.05
N SER A 305 -10.35 -8.31 -12.82
CA SER A 305 -11.50 -9.08 -12.33
C SER A 305 -11.11 -10.19 -11.34
N ALA A 306 -9.88 -10.70 -11.43
CA ALA A 306 -9.33 -11.65 -10.47
C ALA A 306 -8.64 -10.96 -9.26
N GLY A 307 -8.50 -9.63 -9.31
CA GLY A 307 -7.83 -8.85 -8.29
C GLY A 307 -8.59 -8.86 -6.96
N TRP A 308 -7.85 -8.78 -5.86
CA TRP A 308 -8.40 -8.70 -4.52
C TRP A 308 -7.59 -7.74 -3.65
N VAL A 309 -8.22 -6.62 -3.29
CA VAL A 309 -7.70 -5.69 -2.29
C VAL A 309 -8.57 -5.73 -1.04
N ARG A 310 -7.93 -5.74 0.13
CA ARG A 310 -8.58 -5.60 1.44
C ARG A 310 -7.94 -4.46 2.20
N CYS A 311 -8.75 -3.49 2.62
CA CYS A 311 -8.35 -2.37 3.46
C CYS A 311 -8.85 -2.61 4.90
N ARG A 312 -7.97 -2.57 5.89
CA ARG A 312 -8.22 -2.71 7.32
C ARG A 312 -7.67 -1.50 8.09
N GLY A 313 -8.54 -0.65 8.60
CA GLY A 313 -8.10 0.63 9.17
C GLY A 313 -7.54 1.56 8.09
N GLY A 314 -7.11 2.75 8.52
CA GLY A 314 -6.47 3.71 7.64
C GLY A 314 -7.38 4.84 7.13
N TYR A 315 -6.80 5.67 6.29
CA TYR A 315 -7.37 6.89 5.75
C TYR A 315 -6.99 7.00 4.28
N PHE A 316 -7.99 7.23 3.44
CA PHE A 316 -7.84 7.32 2.00
C PHE A 316 -8.52 8.60 1.51
N GLN A 317 -7.81 9.41 0.74
CA GLN A 317 -8.34 10.64 0.19
C GLN A 317 -7.79 10.91 -1.21
N ALA A 318 -8.67 10.86 -2.21
CA ALA A 318 -8.42 11.28 -3.57
C ALA A 318 -8.94 12.71 -3.80
N GLU A 319 -8.07 13.59 -4.28
CA GLU A 319 -8.37 14.99 -4.51
C GLU A 319 -8.07 15.35 -5.97
N ASP A 320 -9.07 15.91 -6.66
CA ASP A 320 -8.88 16.59 -7.93
C ASP A 320 -9.16 18.08 -7.71
N GLY A 321 -8.16 18.93 -7.97
CA GLY A 321 -8.28 20.39 -7.91
C GLY A 321 -8.96 21.01 -9.14
N GLY A 322 -9.19 20.22 -10.20
CA GLY A 322 -9.81 20.69 -11.45
C GLY A 322 -11.35 20.70 -11.43
N ALA A 323 -11.96 21.33 -12.45
CA ALA A 323 -13.41 21.41 -12.63
C ALA A 323 -14.09 20.07 -13.00
N ASN A 324 -13.32 18.99 -13.16
CA ASN A 324 -13.82 17.66 -13.56
C ASN A 324 -14.15 16.81 -12.34
N VAL A 325 -15.23 17.17 -11.66
CA VAL A 325 -15.81 16.37 -10.58
C VAL A 325 -16.32 15.05 -11.18
N GLY A 326 -15.55 13.96 -11.09
CA GLY A 326 -15.97 12.66 -11.63
C GLY A 326 -14.91 11.58 -11.77
N ASN A 327 -13.62 11.91 -11.76
CA ASN A 327 -12.53 10.95 -12.01
C ASN A 327 -11.63 10.67 -10.78
N ASN A 328 -12.01 11.18 -9.62
CA ASN A 328 -11.31 10.94 -8.36
C ASN A 328 -12.14 10.05 -7.42
N TYR A 329 -11.56 8.90 -7.07
CA TYR A 329 -12.16 7.94 -6.15
C TYR A 329 -11.14 7.49 -5.13
N ASP A 330 -11.36 7.70 -3.84
CA ASP A 330 -10.41 7.26 -2.81
C ASP A 330 -10.18 5.76 -2.95
N LEU A 331 -11.26 5.02 -3.19
CA LEU A 331 -11.24 3.60 -3.46
C LEU A 331 -11.99 3.31 -4.77
N MET A 332 -11.43 2.47 -5.62
CA MET A 332 -12.00 2.14 -6.93
C MET A 332 -11.89 0.63 -7.19
N ASN A 333 -12.93 0.07 -7.78
CA ASN A 333 -12.89 -1.27 -8.36
C ASN A 333 -13.28 -1.20 -9.84
N SER A 334 -12.32 -0.79 -10.68
CA SER A 334 -12.57 -0.59 -12.11
C SER A 334 -12.66 -1.91 -12.89
N GLY A 335 -11.98 -2.96 -12.42
CA GLY A 335 -11.89 -4.26 -13.10
C GLY A 335 -12.96 -5.26 -12.70
N GLY A 336 -13.82 -4.92 -11.74
CA GLY A 336 -14.86 -5.83 -11.24
C GLY A 336 -14.32 -6.98 -10.38
N GLY A 337 -13.14 -6.81 -9.79
CA GLY A 337 -12.56 -7.76 -8.84
C GLY A 337 -13.21 -7.67 -7.46
N ARG A 338 -12.44 -7.96 -6.40
CA ARG A 338 -12.91 -7.88 -5.01
C ARG A 338 -12.22 -6.74 -4.27
N LEU A 339 -13.00 -5.76 -3.81
CA LEU A 339 -12.54 -4.71 -2.91
C LEU A 339 -13.26 -4.85 -1.56
N GLU A 340 -12.51 -5.12 -0.50
CA GLU A 340 -13.02 -5.26 0.87
C GLU A 340 -12.55 -4.13 1.77
N ILE A 341 -13.46 -3.57 2.56
CA ILE A 341 -13.17 -2.43 3.43
C ILE A 341 -13.61 -2.74 4.86
N GLN A 342 -12.71 -2.57 5.82
CA GLN A 342 -12.90 -2.82 7.26
C GLN A 342 -12.21 -1.70 8.07
N GLY A 343 -12.88 -1.00 8.98
CA GLY A 343 -12.32 0.09 9.81
C GLY A 343 -11.73 1.31 9.08
N ALA A 344 -11.83 1.45 7.75
CA ALA A 344 -11.15 2.52 7.00
C ALA A 344 -12.01 3.79 6.79
N ARG A 345 -11.38 4.97 6.79
CA ARG A 345 -11.98 6.25 6.41
C ARG A 345 -11.72 6.58 4.94
N TYR A 346 -12.78 6.85 4.19
CA TYR A 346 -12.78 7.32 2.81
C TYR A 346 -14.03 8.20 2.62
N LYS A 347 -14.00 9.09 1.63
CA LYS A 347 -15.04 9.99 1.13
C LYS A 347 -15.70 9.47 -0.15
N SER A 348 -14.96 8.87 -1.08
CA SER A 348 -15.45 8.50 -2.42
C SER A 348 -15.08 7.06 -2.80
N LEU A 349 -16.04 6.34 -3.42
CA LEU A 349 -15.88 4.92 -3.77
C LEU A 349 -16.62 4.57 -5.07
N SER A 350 -15.95 3.90 -6.01
CA SER A 350 -16.51 3.45 -7.29
C SER A 350 -16.44 1.93 -7.48
N GLY A 351 -17.43 1.37 -8.20
CA GLY A 351 -17.50 -0.04 -8.55
C GLY A 351 -18.14 -0.95 -7.49
N ASN A 352 -18.09 -2.26 -7.74
CA ASN A 352 -18.59 -3.28 -6.82
C ASN A 352 -17.64 -3.40 -5.64
N SER A 353 -18.11 -3.17 -4.42
CA SER A 353 -17.24 -3.22 -3.24
C SER A 353 -18.00 -3.76 -2.04
N TYR A 354 -17.28 -4.51 -1.22
CA TYR A 354 -17.74 -5.03 0.06
C TYR A 354 -17.17 -4.13 1.15
N SER A 355 -18.04 -3.61 2.01
CA SER A 355 -17.61 -2.79 3.15
C SER A 355 -18.21 -3.41 4.40
N ALA A 356 -17.38 -4.03 5.24
CA ALA A 356 -17.79 -4.50 6.56
C ALA A 356 -17.80 -3.39 7.62
N ASN A 357 -17.63 -2.13 7.20
CA ASN A 357 -17.61 -1.02 8.12
C ASN A 357 -18.99 -0.81 8.71
N GLY A 358 -19.08 -1.01 10.02
CA GLY A 358 -20.12 -0.44 10.86
C GLY A 358 -20.09 1.11 10.96
N GLY A 359 -19.26 1.80 10.18
CA GLY A 359 -18.98 3.24 10.30
C GLY A 359 -17.95 3.74 9.28
N GLY A 360 -18.39 4.58 8.35
CA GLY A 360 -17.57 5.30 7.35
C GLY A 360 -18.44 6.33 6.62
N VAL A 361 -17.85 7.32 5.92
CA VAL A 361 -18.58 8.38 5.20
C VAL A 361 -18.53 8.12 3.69
N ARG A 362 -19.55 7.48 3.11
CA ARG A 362 -19.59 7.23 1.66
C ARG A 362 -20.35 8.32 0.92
N VAL A 363 -19.73 9.03 -0.02
CA VAL A 363 -20.44 9.90 -0.97
C VAL A 363 -20.94 9.07 -2.15
N ILE A 364 -22.23 9.18 -2.49
CA ILE A 364 -22.89 8.56 -3.64
C ILE A 364 -23.23 9.68 -4.62
N ALA A 365 -22.53 9.76 -5.75
CA ALA A 365 -22.75 10.75 -6.80
C ALA A 365 -22.77 10.05 -8.18
N GLY A 366 -23.67 10.46 -9.07
CA GLY A 366 -23.70 10.01 -10.47
C GLY A 366 -24.30 8.63 -10.74
N VAL A 367 -24.80 7.93 -9.72
CA VAL A 367 -25.42 6.60 -9.88
C VAL A 367 -26.91 6.69 -9.54
N ALA A 368 -27.78 6.39 -10.51
CA ALA A 368 -29.23 6.41 -10.31
C ALA A 368 -29.72 5.32 -9.33
N THR A 369 -28.96 4.23 -9.18
CA THR A 369 -29.27 3.09 -8.31
C THR A 369 -28.02 2.60 -7.57
N TYR A 370 -27.99 2.75 -6.26
CA TYR A 370 -26.93 2.26 -5.39
C TYR A 370 -27.41 1.07 -4.54
N THR A 371 -26.74 -0.07 -4.65
CA THR A 371 -26.99 -1.23 -3.79
C THR A 371 -25.75 -1.57 -2.95
N PRO A 372 -25.77 -1.35 -1.63
CA PRO A 372 -24.71 -1.73 -0.71
C PRO A 372 -24.63 -3.25 -0.59
N GLN A 373 -23.41 -3.77 -0.46
CA GLN A 373 -23.18 -5.19 -0.20
C GLN A 373 -22.61 -5.39 1.21
N TYR A 374 -23.31 -6.21 2.01
CA TYR A 374 -22.98 -6.75 3.35
C TYR A 374 -22.29 -5.79 4.36
N ASN A 375 -22.90 -5.58 5.54
CA ASN A 375 -22.31 -4.86 6.68
C ASN A 375 -21.97 -3.37 6.45
N ASP A 376 -22.74 -2.70 5.60
CA ASP A 376 -22.50 -1.30 5.20
C ASP A 376 -23.05 -0.26 6.22
N ASP A 377 -22.78 -0.35 7.52
CA ASP A 377 -23.26 0.67 8.48
C ASP A 377 -22.48 2.00 8.38
N GLY A 378 -23.11 3.11 8.75
CA GLY A 378 -22.47 4.42 8.81
C GLY A 378 -23.13 5.52 7.97
N LEU A 379 -22.35 6.56 7.66
CA LEU A 379 -22.83 7.79 7.03
C LEU A 379 -22.76 7.67 5.49
N LYS A 380 -23.88 7.88 4.81
CA LYS A 380 -23.99 8.00 3.36
C LYS A 380 -24.32 9.44 3.03
N ILE A 381 -23.54 10.07 2.17
CA ILE A 381 -23.83 11.41 1.64
C ILE A 381 -24.29 11.22 0.20
N VAL A 382 -25.55 11.47 -0.10
CA VAL A 382 -26.12 11.26 -1.43
C VAL A 382 -26.21 12.59 -2.15
N ASP A 383 -25.48 12.72 -3.26
CA ASP A 383 -25.48 13.89 -4.14
C ASP A 383 -26.21 13.54 -5.44
N ALA A 384 -27.45 14.03 -5.55
CA ALA A 384 -28.31 13.82 -6.71
C ALA A 384 -28.21 14.96 -7.74
N THR A 385 -27.34 15.98 -7.55
CA THR A 385 -27.29 17.22 -8.34
C THR A 385 -27.23 17.00 -9.87
N GLY A 386 -26.61 15.91 -10.32
CA GLY A 386 -26.49 15.54 -11.74
C GLY A 386 -27.46 14.47 -12.23
N GLN A 387 -28.50 14.12 -11.46
CA GLN A 387 -29.39 12.98 -11.73
C GLN A 387 -30.87 13.42 -11.71
N PRO A 388 -31.43 13.91 -12.83
CA PRO A 388 -32.82 14.38 -12.88
C PRO A 388 -33.86 13.32 -12.51
N GLY A 389 -33.54 12.04 -12.74
CA GLY A 389 -34.36 10.89 -12.33
C GLY A 389 -34.26 10.53 -10.84
N GLY A 390 -33.41 11.22 -10.08
CA GLY A 390 -33.12 10.93 -8.69
C GLY A 390 -32.12 9.78 -8.48
N VAL A 391 -31.87 9.49 -7.21
CA VAL A 391 -30.98 8.40 -6.75
C VAL A 391 -31.76 7.46 -5.84
N THR A 392 -31.75 6.17 -6.15
CA THR A 392 -32.29 5.13 -5.27
C THR A 392 -31.18 4.42 -4.50
N VAL A 393 -31.19 4.53 -3.18
CA VAL A 393 -30.32 3.80 -2.25
C VAL A 393 -31.06 2.56 -1.76
N TYR A 394 -30.67 1.39 -2.25
CA TYR A 394 -31.14 0.12 -1.72
C TYR A 394 -30.47 -0.13 -0.37
N LEU A 395 -31.17 -0.69 0.60
CA LEU A 395 -30.57 -1.22 1.82
C LEU A 395 -30.14 -2.67 1.55
N SER A 396 -29.40 -3.31 2.44
CA SER A 396 -29.04 -4.73 2.26
C SER A 396 -30.29 -5.63 2.32
N GLY A 397 -30.41 -6.59 1.38
CA GLY A 397 -31.61 -7.43 1.24
C GLY A 397 -31.64 -8.75 2.02
N SER A 398 -32.77 -9.45 1.93
CA SER A 398 -33.07 -10.72 2.62
C SER A 398 -32.07 -11.84 2.33
N GLY A 399 -31.71 -12.64 3.35
CA GLY A 399 -30.78 -13.78 3.24
C GLY A 399 -29.30 -13.44 3.47
N LYS A 400 -28.99 -12.16 3.68
CA LYS A 400 -27.66 -11.65 4.04
C LYS A 400 -27.70 -11.16 5.49
N ASN A 401 -26.90 -11.76 6.38
CA ASN A 401 -26.92 -11.51 7.82
C ASN A 401 -26.56 -10.06 8.17
N GLN A 402 -27.54 -9.16 8.24
CA GLN A 402 -27.36 -7.88 8.94
C GLN A 402 -27.46 -8.08 10.44
N VAL A 403 -26.63 -7.38 11.20
CA VAL A 403 -26.63 -7.43 12.66
C VAL A 403 -27.78 -6.57 13.18
N VAL A 404 -28.64 -7.13 14.04
CA VAL A 404 -29.68 -6.37 14.73
C VAL A 404 -29.01 -5.19 15.48
N GLY A 405 -29.43 -3.97 15.16
CA GLY A 405 -28.82 -2.75 15.69
C GLY A 405 -27.93 -1.95 14.72
N ALA A 406 -27.61 -2.49 13.54
CA ALA A 406 -26.94 -1.79 12.44
C ALA A 406 -27.57 -0.41 12.18
N ARG A 407 -26.75 0.64 11.98
CA ARG A 407 -27.22 2.03 11.79
C ARG A 407 -26.81 2.61 10.44
N GLN A 408 -27.75 3.20 9.71
CA GLN A 408 -27.46 4.03 8.55
C GLN A 408 -27.77 5.48 8.89
N THR A 409 -26.87 6.39 8.58
CA THR A 409 -27.16 7.82 8.51
C THR A 409 -27.07 8.21 7.06
N ILE A 410 -28.11 8.77 6.47
CA ILE A 410 -28.15 9.13 5.06
C ILE A 410 -28.41 10.63 4.98
N ILE A 411 -27.50 11.37 4.38
CA ILE A 411 -27.52 12.83 4.27
C ILE A 411 -27.61 13.21 2.80
N ARG A 412 -28.56 14.06 2.46
CA ARG A 412 -28.68 14.68 1.16
C ARG A 412 -27.66 15.79 1.00
N ARG A 413 -26.84 15.74 -0.06
CA ARG A 413 -25.99 16.84 -0.52
C ARG A 413 -26.43 17.24 -1.92
N ASP A 414 -27.67 17.72 -2.03
CA ASP A 414 -28.23 18.16 -3.31
C ASP A 414 -29.19 19.33 -3.07
N SER A 415 -28.94 20.45 -3.73
CA SER A 415 -29.77 21.67 -3.69
C SER A 415 -30.81 21.73 -4.81
N THR A 416 -30.81 20.81 -5.78
CA THR A 416 -31.69 20.83 -6.96
C THR A 416 -33.09 20.29 -6.70
N GLY A 417 -33.28 19.54 -5.60
CA GLY A 417 -34.57 18.94 -5.25
C GLY A 417 -34.81 17.54 -5.85
N PHE A 418 -33.85 16.96 -6.60
CA PHE A 418 -34.06 15.65 -7.22
C PHE A 418 -34.28 14.55 -6.17
N PRO A 419 -35.15 13.55 -6.44
CA PRO A 419 -35.59 12.62 -5.42
C PRO A 419 -34.45 11.70 -4.97
N ILE A 420 -34.35 11.49 -3.66
CA ILE A 420 -33.49 10.45 -3.07
C ILE A 420 -34.42 9.42 -2.42
N THR A 421 -34.50 8.24 -3.02
CA THR A 421 -35.36 7.14 -2.57
C THR A 421 -34.53 6.11 -1.83
N ILE A 422 -34.95 5.72 -0.64
CA ILE A 422 -34.32 4.68 0.16
C ILE A 422 -35.20 3.45 0.04
N HIS A 423 -34.72 2.42 -0.66
CA HIS A 423 -35.46 1.20 -0.91
C HIS A 423 -35.01 0.12 0.07
N GLY A 424 -35.92 -0.48 0.82
CA GLY A 424 -35.55 -1.46 1.86
C GLY A 424 -35.05 -2.81 1.32
N ASN A 425 -35.08 -2.99 -0.01
CA ASN A 425 -34.51 -4.12 -0.75
C ASN A 425 -35.01 -5.46 -0.20
N THR A 426 -36.32 -5.70 -0.32
CA THR A 426 -37.08 -6.83 0.25
C THR A 426 -37.33 -6.78 1.76
N ARG A 427 -36.51 -6.05 2.55
CA ARG A 427 -36.87 -5.64 3.92
C ARG A 427 -37.69 -4.35 3.87
N LYS A 428 -38.64 -4.17 4.80
CA LYS A 428 -39.47 -2.96 4.87
C LYS A 428 -38.75 -1.86 5.67
N ILE A 429 -39.03 -0.59 5.37
CA ILE A 429 -38.64 0.58 6.16
C ILE A 429 -39.91 1.11 6.84
N ASN A 430 -40.03 1.01 8.16
CA ASN A 430 -41.28 1.33 8.90
C ASN A 430 -42.53 0.72 8.21
N GLY A 431 -42.45 -0.52 7.74
CA GLY A 431 -43.57 -1.19 7.05
C GLY A 431 -43.74 -0.87 5.56
N ALA A 432 -42.96 0.06 4.99
CA ALA A 432 -43.01 0.43 3.56
C ALA A 432 -41.87 -0.21 2.74
N ALA A 433 -42.07 -0.38 1.43
CA ALA A 433 -41.01 -0.91 0.54
C ALA A 433 -39.88 0.11 0.29
N SER A 434 -40.22 1.40 0.30
CA SER A 434 -39.27 2.50 0.14
C SER A 434 -39.70 3.73 0.94
N ARG A 435 -38.77 4.67 1.13
CA ARG A 435 -38.96 5.96 1.79
C ARG A 435 -38.19 7.04 1.05
N SER A 436 -38.74 8.24 0.90
CA SER A 436 -38.01 9.36 0.28
C SER A 436 -37.34 10.22 1.35
N LEU A 437 -36.14 10.71 1.06
CA LEU A 437 -35.44 11.71 1.87
C LEU A 437 -35.97 13.11 1.52
N GLY A 438 -36.02 14.02 2.49
CA GLY A 438 -36.46 15.40 2.29
C GLY A 438 -35.75 16.11 1.12
N ALA A 439 -36.44 17.08 0.50
CA ALA A 439 -35.93 17.82 -0.65
C ALA A 439 -34.91 18.93 -0.28
N ALA A 440 -34.83 19.30 1.00
CA ALA A 440 -33.90 20.33 1.47
C ALA A 440 -32.45 19.83 1.43
N GLN A 441 -31.52 20.68 1.01
CA GLN A 441 -30.10 20.38 1.12
C GLN A 441 -29.76 20.05 2.58
N TRP A 442 -28.96 19.01 2.80
CA TRP A 442 -28.57 18.49 4.12
C TRP A 442 -29.68 17.79 4.92
N SER A 443 -30.81 17.45 4.28
CA SER A 443 -31.80 16.53 4.87
C SER A 443 -31.13 15.23 5.30
N ARG A 444 -31.46 14.75 6.50
CA ARG A 444 -30.88 13.56 7.11
C ARG A 444 -31.96 12.49 7.28
N LEU A 445 -31.55 11.23 7.28
CA LEU A 445 -32.38 10.11 7.70
C LEU A 445 -31.49 9.13 8.44
N GLU A 446 -31.90 8.73 9.63
CA GLU A 446 -31.27 7.65 10.34
C GLU A 446 -32.14 6.43 10.39
N LEU A 447 -31.54 5.28 10.11
CA LEU A 447 -32.18 3.99 10.10
C LEU A 447 -31.45 3.07 11.07
N ARG A 448 -32.20 2.22 11.76
CA ARG A 448 -31.69 1.11 12.56
C ARG A 448 -32.28 -0.20 12.07
N TYR A 449 -31.45 -1.22 11.87
CA TYR A 449 -31.94 -2.55 11.52
C TYR A 449 -32.54 -3.25 12.73
N ALA A 450 -33.79 -3.70 12.60
CA ALA A 450 -34.59 -4.34 13.63
C ALA A 450 -34.82 -5.85 13.37
N GLY A 451 -34.03 -6.46 12.48
CA GLY A 451 -34.17 -7.88 12.16
C GLY A 451 -35.36 -8.14 11.22
N ASP A 452 -36.33 -8.93 11.67
CA ASP A 452 -37.45 -9.35 10.82
C ASP A 452 -38.43 -8.23 10.48
N ASP A 453 -38.50 -7.21 11.32
CA ASP A 453 -39.26 -5.97 11.07
C ASP A 453 -38.59 -5.07 10.01
N GLY A 454 -37.38 -5.43 9.55
CA GLY A 454 -36.62 -4.68 8.57
C GLY A 454 -35.90 -3.49 9.18
N TRP A 455 -36.00 -2.33 8.54
CA TRP A 455 -35.34 -1.09 8.94
C TRP A 455 -36.33 -0.13 9.61
N VAL A 456 -35.92 0.48 10.71
CA VAL A 456 -36.72 1.44 11.46
C VAL A 456 -36.07 2.80 11.37
N VAL A 457 -36.86 3.83 11.05
CA VAL A 457 -36.39 5.21 11.09
C VAL A 457 -36.25 5.66 12.54
N THR A 458 -35.05 6.09 12.92
CA THR A 458 -34.74 6.58 14.27
C THR A 458 -34.69 8.10 14.34
N SER A 459 -34.40 8.79 13.25
CA SER A 459 -34.48 10.25 13.12
C SER A 459 -34.59 10.68 11.66
N GLU A 460 -35.15 11.87 11.42
CA GLU A 460 -35.20 12.57 10.12
C GLU A 460 -34.78 14.02 10.30
#